data_AF-A0A925R695-F1
#
_entry.id   AF-A0A925R695-F1
#
_cell.length_a   1.000
_cell.length_b   1.000
_cell.length_c   1.000
_cell.angle_alpha   90.00
_cell.angle_beta   90.00
_cell.angle_gamma   90.00
#
_symmetry.space_group_name_H-M   'P 1'
#
loop_
_entity.id
_entity.type
_entity.pdbx_description
1 polymer ?
#
loop_
_entity_poly.entity_id
_entity_poly.type
_entity_poly.pdbx_seq_one_letter_code
_entity_poly.pdbx_strand_id
1 'polypeptide(L)'
;MRTQNFASWLGQMLLGFALFLSGLEVARLMWGTWWELAVTGAVAGGLGLALMARAEHHERPQRVLRKARRALNFPTQWAVKFDKSVPQGGVIPVAVIRSDGVRFVIDIQGFTDAGWNDPIEGESLLVGPRGKKFKTDPVAPLIQAAAAWSATPVLWLPEAKHPRNLRQEGCDLIVVLGGARDLKHVLRGAEIVPRRDASLEMTMPPKPARKPRKAPAVGTPELV
;
A
#
# COMPACT_ATOMS: atom_id res chain seq x y z
N MET A 1 23.98 8.91 1.37
CA MET A 1 23.96 10.37 1.19
C MET A 1 22.76 10.74 0.31
N ARG A 2 21.76 11.42 0.86
CA ARG A 2 20.50 11.87 0.20
C ARG A 2 20.12 13.29 0.66
N THR A 3 21.08 14.19 0.77
CA THR A 3 20.87 15.59 1.23
C THR A 3 20.38 16.53 0.13
N GLN A 4 20.34 16.09 -1.13
CA GLN A 4 19.96 16.93 -2.28
C GLN A 4 18.44 17.18 -2.44
N ASN A 5 17.57 16.47 -1.71
CA ASN A 5 16.11 16.58 -1.92
C ASN A 5 15.45 17.74 -1.16
N PHE A 6 16.03 18.17 -0.03
CA PHE A 6 15.42 19.24 0.75
C PHE A 6 15.69 20.62 0.16
N ALA A 7 16.93 20.85 -0.29
CA ALA A 7 17.31 22.07 -0.99
C ALA A 7 16.56 22.23 -2.32
N SER A 8 16.27 21.11 -3.02
CA SER A 8 15.48 21.15 -4.24
C SER A 8 13.99 21.39 -3.97
N TRP A 9 13.40 20.81 -2.91
CA TRP A 9 12.01 21.10 -2.53
C TRP A 9 11.83 22.56 -2.10
N LEU A 10 12.65 23.05 -1.17
CA LEU A 10 12.56 24.44 -0.71
C LEU A 10 12.83 25.42 -1.85
N GLY A 11 13.82 25.12 -2.70
CA GLY A 11 14.10 25.91 -3.91
C GLY A 11 12.91 25.96 -4.86
N GLN A 12 12.23 24.84 -5.11
CA GLN A 12 11.02 24.80 -5.94
C GLN A 12 9.86 25.58 -5.31
N MET A 13 9.70 25.51 -3.99
CA MET A 13 8.67 26.27 -3.28
C MET A 13 8.94 27.78 -3.34
N LEU A 14 10.19 28.21 -3.10
CA LEU A 14 10.58 29.61 -3.17
C LEU A 14 10.48 30.15 -4.60
N LEU A 15 10.91 29.38 -5.60
CA LEU A 15 10.78 29.76 -7.01
C LEU A 15 9.30 29.87 -7.42
N GLY A 16 8.49 28.88 -7.07
CA GLY A 16 7.05 28.89 -7.35
C GLY A 16 6.34 30.07 -6.68
N PHE A 17 6.72 30.38 -5.43
CA PHE A 17 6.21 31.52 -4.68
C PHE A 17 6.62 32.86 -5.32
N ALA A 18 7.89 33.00 -5.72
CA ALA A 18 8.39 34.19 -6.39
C ALA A 18 7.65 34.43 -7.72
N LEU A 19 7.51 33.39 -8.56
CA LEU A 19 6.75 33.46 -9.81
C LEU A 19 5.27 33.80 -9.58
N PHE A 20 4.68 33.23 -8.52
CA PHE A 20 3.30 33.53 -8.14
C PHE A 20 3.12 35.01 -7.80
N LEU A 21 3.95 35.55 -6.91
CA LEU A 21 3.85 36.94 -6.49
C LEU A 21 4.16 37.91 -7.64
N SER A 22 5.22 37.67 -8.41
CA SER A 22 5.56 38.53 -9.55
C SER A 22 4.48 38.50 -10.63
N GLY A 23 3.91 37.33 -10.92
CA GLY A 23 2.82 37.18 -11.88
C GLY A 23 1.55 37.89 -11.43
N LEU A 24 1.19 37.74 -10.15
CA LEU A 24 0.03 38.40 -9.55
C LEU A 24 0.18 39.93 -9.55
N GLU A 25 1.38 40.44 -9.25
CA GLU A 25 1.67 41.87 -9.23
C GLU A 25 1.58 42.48 -10.64
N VAL A 26 2.17 41.83 -11.65
CA VAL A 26 2.05 42.24 -13.07
C VAL A 26 0.60 42.24 -13.52
N ALA A 27 -0.15 41.17 -13.18
CA ALA A 27 -1.57 41.08 -13.51
C ALA A 27 -2.38 42.22 -12.90
N ARG A 28 -2.13 42.55 -11.63
CA ARG A 28 -2.82 43.63 -10.92
C ARG A 28 -2.53 45.00 -11.50
N LEU A 29 -1.28 45.29 -11.85
CA LEU A 29 -0.87 46.59 -12.38
C LEU A 29 -1.34 46.83 -13.81
N MET A 30 -1.43 45.78 -14.63
CA MET A 30 -1.73 45.90 -16.07
C MET A 30 -3.20 45.64 -16.43
N TRP A 31 -4.05 45.24 -15.47
CA TRP A 31 -5.44 44.83 -15.72
C TRP A 31 -6.29 45.87 -16.47
N GLY A 32 -6.04 47.16 -16.25
CA GLY A 32 -6.82 48.26 -16.84
C GLY A 32 -6.17 48.93 -18.05
N THR A 33 -4.93 48.57 -18.40
CA THR A 33 -4.13 49.28 -19.41
C THR A 33 -3.68 48.35 -20.53
N TRP A 34 -3.11 47.18 -20.20
CA TRP A 34 -2.54 46.22 -21.14
C TRP A 34 -2.99 44.81 -20.77
N TRP A 35 -4.17 44.42 -21.26
CA TRP A 35 -4.79 43.14 -20.89
C TRP A 35 -3.92 41.92 -21.25
N GLU A 36 -3.13 41.99 -22.32
CA GLU A 36 -2.19 40.93 -22.74
C GLU A 36 -1.10 40.68 -21.69
N LEU A 37 -0.53 41.76 -21.12
CA LEU A 37 0.44 41.66 -20.04
C LEU A 37 -0.24 41.14 -18.77
N ALA A 38 -1.48 41.53 -18.53
CA ALA A 38 -2.23 41.07 -17.38
C ALA A 38 -2.50 39.54 -17.44
N VAL A 39 -2.89 39.04 -18.61
CA VAL A 39 -3.05 37.60 -18.87
C VAL A 39 -1.71 36.88 -18.72
N THR A 40 -0.62 37.44 -19.27
CA THR A 40 0.72 36.85 -19.13
C THR A 40 1.13 36.73 -17.66
N GLY A 41 0.91 37.78 -16.86
CA GLY A 41 1.13 37.77 -15.41
C GLY A 41 0.29 36.71 -14.70
N ALA A 42 -0.99 36.58 -15.05
CA ALA A 42 -1.88 35.57 -14.47
C ALA A 42 -1.41 34.13 -14.80
N VAL A 43 -0.95 33.88 -16.03
CA VAL A 43 -0.40 32.58 -16.44
C VAL A 43 0.88 32.27 -15.67
N ALA A 44 1.81 33.23 -15.56
CA ALA A 44 3.01 33.07 -14.74
C ALA A 44 2.67 32.78 -13.26
N GLY A 45 1.65 33.46 -12.75
CA GLY A 45 1.11 33.22 -11.41
C GLY A 45 0.59 31.79 -11.22
N GLY A 46 -0.22 31.33 -12.17
CA GLY A 46 -0.74 29.96 -12.20
C GLY A 46 0.36 28.90 -12.26
N LEU A 47 1.41 29.12 -13.06
CA LEU A 47 2.58 28.25 -13.12
C LEU A 47 3.32 28.18 -11.79
N GLY A 48 3.48 29.31 -11.10
CA GLY A 48 4.06 29.35 -9.75
C GLY A 48 3.31 28.47 -8.74
N LEU A 49 1.97 28.57 -8.71
CA LEU A 49 1.12 27.72 -7.87
C LEU A 49 1.22 26.23 -8.25
N ALA A 50 1.25 25.92 -9.56
CA ALA A 50 1.36 24.54 -10.03
C ALA A 50 2.68 23.90 -9.60
N LEU A 51 3.80 24.65 -9.64
CA LEU A 51 5.10 24.19 -9.16
C LEU A 51 5.07 23.91 -7.65
N MET A 52 4.50 24.81 -6.84
CA MET A 52 4.35 24.61 -5.40
C MET A 52 3.50 23.37 -5.08
N ALA A 53 2.35 23.23 -5.75
CA ALA A 53 1.45 22.09 -5.55
C ALA A 53 2.14 20.75 -5.91
N ARG A 54 2.92 20.74 -7.00
CA ARG A 54 3.72 19.59 -7.41
C ARG A 54 4.80 19.26 -6.38
N ALA A 55 5.53 20.26 -5.91
CA ALA A 55 6.59 20.08 -4.92
C ALA A 55 6.05 19.49 -3.61
N GLU A 56 4.93 20.04 -3.11
CA GLU A 56 4.25 19.54 -1.91
C GLU A 56 3.73 18.10 -2.11
N HIS A 57 3.16 17.78 -3.28
CA HIS A 57 2.69 16.44 -3.59
C HIS A 57 3.80 15.38 -3.52
N HIS A 58 5.02 15.72 -3.96
CA HIS A 58 6.17 14.82 -3.89
C HIS A 58 6.76 14.69 -2.47
N GLU A 59 6.75 15.75 -1.67
CA GLU A 59 7.37 15.70 -0.33
C GLU A 59 6.43 15.12 0.74
N ARG A 60 5.11 15.28 0.59
CA ARG A 60 4.12 14.76 1.53
C ARG A 60 4.35 13.29 1.93
N PRO A 61 4.47 12.31 1.01
CA PRO A 61 4.70 10.92 1.40
C PRO A 61 6.01 10.73 2.18
N GLN A 62 7.05 11.49 1.85
CA GLN A 62 8.32 11.42 2.58
C GLN A 62 8.21 12.00 3.99
N ARG A 63 7.41 13.06 4.19
CA ARG A 63 7.14 13.62 5.51
C ARG A 63 6.39 12.63 6.38
N VAL A 64 5.37 11.96 5.83
CA VAL A 64 4.65 10.88 6.52
C VAL A 64 5.62 9.79 6.95
N LEU A 65 6.47 9.31 6.03
CA LEU A 65 7.49 8.30 6.32
C LEU A 65 8.46 8.74 7.42
N ARG A 66 8.99 9.97 7.35
CA ARG A 66 9.91 10.53 8.35
C ARG A 66 9.25 10.61 9.72
N LYS A 67 8.02 11.13 9.79
CA LYS A 67 7.25 11.26 11.03
C LYS A 67 6.92 9.89 11.63
N ALA A 68 6.46 8.96 10.79
CA ALA A 68 6.14 7.60 11.18
C ALA A 68 7.38 6.88 11.76
N ARG A 69 8.53 6.94 11.07
CA ARG A 69 9.79 6.34 11.54
C ARG A 69 10.25 6.90 12.88
N ARG A 70 10.14 8.21 13.09
CA ARG A 70 10.48 8.83 14.38
C ARG A 70 9.56 8.39 15.51
N ALA A 71 8.31 8.06 15.20
CA ALA A 71 7.34 7.58 16.18
C ALA A 71 7.48 6.07 16.48
N LEU A 72 8.18 5.31 15.62
CA LEU A 72 8.40 3.89 15.82
C LEU A 72 9.43 3.64 16.92
N ASN A 73 8.98 3.04 18.03
CA ASN A 73 9.84 2.54 19.09
C ASN A 73 9.48 1.08 19.40
N PHE A 74 10.35 0.18 18.95
CA PHE A 74 10.21 -1.27 19.12
C PHE A 74 10.98 -1.77 20.36
N PRO A 75 10.54 -2.87 20.98
CA PRO A 75 11.34 -3.52 22.02
C PRO A 75 12.75 -3.87 21.52
N THR A 76 13.76 -3.78 22.38
CA THR A 76 15.17 -4.06 22.05
C THR A 76 15.41 -5.50 21.59
N GLN A 77 14.52 -6.41 21.96
CA GLN A 77 14.55 -7.82 21.57
C GLN A 77 14.12 -8.05 20.10
N TRP A 78 13.61 -7.02 19.42
CA TRP A 78 13.15 -7.14 18.03
C TRP A 78 14.23 -6.56 17.10
N ALA A 79 14.56 -7.30 16.04
CA ALA A 79 15.47 -6.79 15.02
C ALA A 79 14.68 -5.98 13.98
N VAL A 80 15.01 -4.69 13.86
CA VAL A 80 14.31 -3.77 12.94
C VAL A 80 15.30 -3.26 11.90
N LYS A 81 14.93 -3.36 10.62
CA LYS A 81 15.70 -2.82 9.50
C LYS A 81 14.82 -1.89 8.67
N PHE A 82 15.32 -0.70 8.39
CA PHE A 82 14.66 0.28 7.54
C PHE A 82 15.22 0.23 6.11
N ASP A 83 14.41 0.63 5.13
CA ASP A 83 14.81 0.76 3.72
C ASP A 83 15.47 -0.50 3.14
N LYS A 84 14.88 -1.67 3.39
CA LYS A 84 15.46 -2.93 2.94
C LYS A 84 15.10 -3.19 1.48
N SER A 85 16.12 -3.28 0.61
CA SER A 85 15.93 -3.64 -0.80
C SER A 85 15.43 -5.08 -0.94
N VAL A 86 14.46 -5.27 -1.84
CA VAL A 86 13.89 -6.59 -2.19
C VAL A 86 14.48 -7.06 -3.53
N PRO A 87 14.81 -8.35 -3.68
CA PRO A 87 15.39 -8.87 -4.93
C PRO A 87 14.54 -8.61 -6.19
N GLN A 88 13.23 -8.48 -6.05
CA GLN A 88 12.28 -8.33 -7.16
C GLN A 88 12.01 -6.86 -7.55
N GLY A 89 12.85 -5.94 -7.09
CA GLY A 89 12.67 -4.51 -7.28
C GLY A 89 11.76 -3.91 -6.21
N GLY A 90 12.23 -2.87 -5.54
CA GLY A 90 11.49 -2.20 -4.48
C GLY A 90 12.27 -2.07 -3.18
N VAL A 91 11.76 -1.22 -2.29
CA VAL A 91 12.33 -0.93 -0.98
C VAL A 91 11.22 -1.08 0.05
N ILE A 92 11.39 -2.02 0.97
CA ILE A 92 10.51 -2.17 2.13
C ILE A 92 10.83 -1.04 3.11
N PRO A 93 9.86 -0.20 3.50
CA PRO A 93 10.13 0.87 4.44
C PRO A 93 10.62 0.37 5.80
N VAL A 94 9.99 -0.70 6.33
CA VAL A 94 10.35 -1.29 7.62
C VAL A 94 10.19 -2.81 7.57
N ALA A 95 11.25 -3.55 7.91
CA ALA A 95 11.22 -4.98 8.17
C ALA A 95 11.48 -5.22 9.66
N VAL A 96 10.65 -6.04 10.31
CA VAL A 96 10.72 -6.33 11.73
C VAL A 96 10.81 -7.84 11.92
N ILE A 97 11.73 -8.30 12.76
CA ILE A 97 11.82 -9.69 13.21
C ILE A 97 11.62 -9.66 14.73
N ARG A 98 10.55 -10.32 15.17
CA ARG A 98 10.21 -10.49 16.58
C ARG A 98 11.12 -11.54 17.23
N SER A 99 11.22 -11.52 18.55
CA SER A 99 12.13 -12.40 19.32
C SER A 99 11.83 -13.89 19.18
N ASP A 100 10.59 -14.25 18.86
CA ASP A 100 10.11 -15.60 18.56
C ASP A 100 10.29 -15.99 17.07
N GLY A 101 10.97 -15.16 16.28
CA GLY A 101 11.29 -15.44 14.87
C GLY A 101 10.23 -14.98 13.87
N VAL A 102 9.08 -14.45 14.32
CA VAL A 102 8.04 -13.93 13.41
C VAL A 102 8.57 -12.72 12.66
N ARG A 103 8.38 -12.72 11.33
CA ARG A 103 8.83 -11.65 10.46
C ARG A 103 7.65 -10.84 9.96
N PHE A 104 7.79 -9.52 9.97
CA PHE A 104 6.81 -8.58 9.45
C PHE A 104 7.48 -7.68 8.42
N VAL A 105 6.77 -7.41 7.34
CA VAL A 105 7.14 -6.42 6.33
C VAL A 105 6.07 -5.34 6.35
N ILE A 106 6.46 -4.13 6.74
CA ILE A 106 5.55 -3.02 6.99
C ILE A 106 5.76 -1.96 5.92
N ASP A 107 4.70 -1.71 5.15
CA ASP A 107 4.61 -0.56 4.27
C ASP A 107 3.86 0.58 4.99
N ILE A 108 4.31 1.81 4.77
CA ILE A 108 3.78 3.00 5.46
C ILE A 108 3.18 3.92 4.41
N GLN A 109 1.87 4.13 4.48
CA GLN A 109 1.14 4.95 3.50
C GLN A 109 0.43 6.12 4.17
N GLY A 110 0.42 7.28 3.51
CA GLY A 110 -0.21 8.51 4.00
C GLY A 110 -1.72 8.59 3.75
N PHE A 111 -2.42 7.45 3.71
CA PHE A 111 -3.87 7.46 3.50
C PHE A 111 -4.60 7.80 4.81
N THR A 112 -5.69 8.55 4.68
CA THR A 112 -6.50 9.00 5.83
C THR A 112 -7.56 7.99 6.24
N ASP A 113 -7.83 6.99 5.39
CA ASP A 113 -8.76 5.90 5.64
C ASP A 113 -8.48 4.75 4.66
N ALA A 114 -8.89 3.55 5.05
CA ALA A 114 -8.95 2.36 4.21
C ALA A 114 -10.04 1.43 4.75
N GLY A 115 -10.64 0.63 3.87
CA GLY A 115 -11.63 -0.38 4.19
C GLY A 115 -11.49 -1.59 3.27
N TRP A 116 -12.12 -2.68 3.67
CA TRP A 116 -12.33 -3.83 2.78
C TRP A 116 -13.63 -3.64 2.01
N ASN A 117 -13.62 -4.01 0.74
CA ASN A 117 -14.84 -4.17 -0.05
C ASN A 117 -15.14 -5.67 -0.20
N ASP A 118 -16.39 -6.00 -0.51
CA ASP A 118 -16.74 -7.38 -0.83
C ASP A 118 -15.92 -7.87 -2.04
N PRO A 119 -15.42 -9.12 -2.01
CA PRO A 119 -14.61 -9.67 -3.09
C PRO A 119 -15.47 -9.80 -4.36
N ILE A 120 -15.39 -8.79 -5.23
CA ILE A 120 -15.81 -8.91 -6.62
C ILE A 120 -14.59 -9.42 -7.40
N GLU A 121 -14.77 -10.48 -8.17
CA GLU A 121 -13.71 -11.15 -8.92
C GLU A 121 -12.93 -10.13 -9.79
N GLY A 122 -11.61 -10.02 -9.56
CA GLY A 122 -10.73 -9.09 -10.29
C GLY A 122 -10.63 -7.67 -9.70
N GLU A 123 -11.26 -7.35 -8.58
CA GLU A 123 -11.13 -6.04 -7.92
C GLU A 123 -10.17 -6.03 -6.71
N SER A 124 -9.51 -4.89 -6.47
CA SER A 124 -8.72 -4.67 -5.26
C SER A 124 -9.62 -4.75 -4.03
N LEU A 125 -9.37 -5.75 -3.18
CA LEU A 125 -10.06 -5.94 -1.91
C LEU A 125 -9.97 -4.70 -1.01
N LEU A 126 -8.85 -3.98 -1.06
CA LEU A 126 -8.64 -2.78 -0.28
C LEU A 126 -9.15 -1.54 -1.03
N VAL A 127 -10.07 -0.81 -0.39
CA VAL A 127 -10.60 0.47 -0.88
C VAL A 127 -10.15 1.62 0.01
N GLY A 128 -9.98 2.79 -0.59
CA GLY A 128 -9.62 4.02 0.09
C GLY A 128 -10.83 4.77 0.66
N PRO A 129 -10.62 6.05 1.02
CA PRO A 129 -11.67 6.88 1.61
C PRO A 129 -12.90 6.95 0.71
N ARG A 130 -14.09 6.77 1.31
CA ARG A 130 -15.39 6.76 0.61
C ARG A 130 -15.55 5.62 -0.41
N GLY A 131 -14.90 4.48 -0.19
CA GLY A 131 -15.03 3.29 -1.03
C GLY A 131 -14.36 3.42 -2.41
N LYS A 132 -13.57 4.47 -2.64
CA LYS A 132 -12.87 4.67 -3.91
C LYS A 132 -11.64 3.80 -3.98
N LYS A 133 -11.39 3.18 -5.14
CA LYS A 133 -10.12 2.47 -5.39
C LYS A 133 -8.94 3.42 -5.24
N PHE A 134 -7.83 2.91 -4.71
CA PHE A 134 -6.58 3.66 -4.70
C PHE A 134 -6.08 3.88 -6.13
N LYS A 135 -5.52 5.06 -6.41
CA LYS A 135 -4.95 5.38 -7.73
C LYS A 135 -3.80 4.45 -8.10
N THR A 136 -3.06 4.00 -7.10
CA THR A 136 -1.95 3.06 -7.20
C THR A 136 -2.21 1.99 -6.17
N ASP A 137 -2.12 0.72 -6.56
CA ASP A 137 -2.32 -0.41 -5.65
C ASP A 137 -1.16 -0.46 -4.63
N PRO A 138 -1.42 -0.22 -3.33
CA PRO A 138 -0.40 -0.30 -2.30
C PRO A 138 -0.15 -1.75 -1.83
N VAL A 139 -1.03 -2.69 -2.18
CA VAL A 139 -1.06 -4.04 -1.61
C VAL A 139 -0.19 -5.00 -2.41
N ALA A 140 -0.28 -5.02 -3.74
CA ALA A 140 0.47 -5.99 -4.55
C ALA A 140 1.99 -5.96 -4.31
N PRO A 141 2.68 -4.78 -4.30
CA PRO A 141 4.12 -4.74 -4.04
C PRO A 141 4.49 -5.19 -2.62
N LEU A 142 3.62 -4.89 -1.64
CA LEU A 142 3.79 -5.28 -0.24
C LEU A 142 3.68 -6.79 -0.07
N ILE A 143 2.68 -7.43 -0.69
CA ILE A 143 2.52 -8.89 -0.65
C ILE A 143 3.71 -9.58 -1.31
N GLN A 144 4.17 -9.07 -2.47
CA GLN A 144 5.33 -9.59 -3.16
C GLN A 144 6.61 -9.50 -2.30
N ALA A 145 6.82 -8.35 -1.65
CA ALA A 145 7.94 -8.14 -0.75
C ALA A 145 7.89 -9.05 0.49
N ALA A 146 6.70 -9.22 1.07
CA ALA A 146 6.47 -10.09 2.22
C ALA A 146 6.70 -11.57 1.85
N ALA A 147 6.27 -11.99 0.66
CA ALA A 147 6.52 -13.33 0.14
C ALA A 147 8.03 -13.61 -0.03
N ALA A 148 8.78 -12.66 -0.58
CA ALA A 148 10.24 -12.79 -0.73
C ALA A 148 11.01 -12.88 0.61
N TRP A 149 10.40 -12.42 1.70
CA TRP A 149 10.99 -12.41 3.05
C TRP A 149 10.43 -13.47 3.98
N SER A 150 9.46 -14.27 3.52
CA SER A 150 8.67 -15.18 4.34
C SER A 150 8.13 -14.46 5.59
N ALA A 151 7.54 -13.28 5.37
CA ALA A 151 7.06 -12.38 6.40
C ALA A 151 5.57 -12.10 6.22
N THR A 152 4.90 -11.67 7.29
CA THR A 152 3.51 -11.19 7.22
C THR A 152 3.49 -9.76 6.70
N PRO A 153 2.73 -9.47 5.62
CA PRO A 153 2.57 -8.11 5.11
C PRO A 153 1.69 -7.27 6.05
N VAL A 154 2.15 -6.06 6.35
CA VAL A 154 1.43 -5.10 7.19
C VAL A 154 1.37 -3.75 6.46
N LEU A 155 0.17 -3.27 6.19
CA LEU A 155 -0.05 -1.92 5.66
C LEU A 155 -0.40 -0.98 6.81
N TRP A 156 0.46 0.00 7.10
CA TRP A 156 0.26 0.94 8.20
C TRP A 156 -0.11 2.33 7.70
N LEU A 157 -1.23 2.85 8.20
CA LEU A 157 -1.81 4.14 7.88
C LEU A 157 -1.75 5.08 9.10
N PRO A 158 -0.61 5.77 9.34
CA PRO A 158 -0.41 6.63 10.51
C PRO A 158 -1.27 7.90 10.51
N GLU A 159 -1.79 8.33 9.36
CA GLU A 159 -2.65 9.52 9.22
C GLU A 159 -4.14 9.18 9.23
N ALA A 160 -4.51 7.93 9.55
CA ALA A 160 -5.90 7.52 9.57
C ALA A 160 -6.69 8.29 10.64
N LYS A 161 -7.85 8.82 10.27
CA LYS A 161 -8.71 9.60 11.20
C LYS A 161 -9.38 8.72 12.25
N HIS A 162 -9.70 7.48 11.89
CA HIS A 162 -10.40 6.53 12.74
C HIS A 162 -9.49 5.32 12.96
N PRO A 163 -8.88 5.18 14.15
CA PRO A 163 -8.00 4.06 14.43
C PRO A 163 -8.80 2.76 14.46
N ARG A 164 -8.37 1.77 13.69
CA ARG A 164 -8.95 0.42 13.63
C ARG A 164 -7.97 -0.53 12.97
N ASN A 165 -8.10 -1.82 13.26
CA ASN A 165 -7.31 -2.85 12.60
C ASN A 165 -8.23 -3.64 11.69
N LEU A 166 -7.82 -3.82 10.43
CA LEU A 166 -8.56 -4.60 9.47
C LEU A 166 -7.75 -5.85 9.16
N ARG A 167 -8.40 -7.00 9.30
CA ARG A 167 -7.93 -8.30 8.82
C ARG A 167 -9.08 -8.91 8.04
N GLN A 168 -8.78 -9.52 6.90
CA GLN A 168 -9.76 -10.23 6.11
C GLN A 168 -9.44 -11.72 6.15
N GLU A 169 -10.45 -12.56 6.35
CA GLU A 169 -10.29 -14.00 6.29
C GLU A 169 -9.86 -14.41 4.88
N GLY A 170 -8.78 -15.20 4.79
CA GLY A 170 -8.20 -15.63 3.51
C GLY A 170 -7.18 -14.65 2.89
N CYS A 171 -6.97 -13.47 3.46
CA CYS A 171 -5.89 -12.57 3.06
C CYS A 171 -4.88 -12.41 4.21
N ASP A 172 -3.61 -12.77 3.97
CA ASP A 172 -2.52 -12.65 4.96
C ASP A 172 -2.09 -11.18 5.23
N LEU A 173 -2.83 -10.20 4.70
CA LEU A 173 -2.57 -8.78 4.89
C LEU A 173 -3.22 -8.23 6.16
N ILE A 174 -2.41 -7.59 7.00
CA ILE A 174 -2.88 -6.84 8.15
C ILE A 174 -2.86 -5.35 7.82
N VAL A 175 -4.01 -4.68 7.89
CA VAL A 175 -4.08 -3.22 7.73
C VAL A 175 -4.26 -2.58 9.10
N VAL A 176 -3.35 -1.69 9.44
CA VAL A 176 -3.35 -0.96 10.72
C VAL A 176 -3.66 0.50 10.45
N LEU A 177 -4.81 0.97 10.91
CA LEU A 177 -5.19 2.37 10.89
C LEU A 177 -4.96 2.92 12.30
N GLY A 178 -4.10 3.94 12.42
CA GLY A 178 -3.79 4.54 13.72
C GLY A 178 -2.31 4.81 13.92
N GLY A 179 -1.95 5.21 15.13
CA GLY A 179 -0.58 5.61 15.47
C GLY A 179 0.38 4.44 15.65
N ALA A 180 1.62 4.75 16.02
CA ALA A 180 2.67 3.74 16.26
C ALA A 180 2.31 2.79 17.42
N ARG A 181 1.48 3.23 18.37
CA ARG A 181 0.99 2.40 19.48
C ARG A 181 0.09 1.28 18.99
N ASP A 182 -0.82 1.59 18.06
CA ASP A 182 -1.76 0.62 17.48
C ASP A 182 -1.00 -0.43 16.67
N LEU A 183 -0.05 0.00 15.84
CA LEU A 183 0.85 -0.90 15.13
C LEU A 183 1.60 -1.82 16.09
N LYS A 184 2.17 -1.29 17.17
CA LYS A 184 2.89 -2.10 18.16
C LYS A 184 1.98 -3.10 18.85
N HIS A 185 0.74 -2.73 19.15
CA HIS A 185 -0.24 -3.63 19.74
C HIS A 185 -0.57 -4.78 18.80
N VAL A 186 -0.80 -4.48 17.51
CA VAL A 186 -1.05 -5.49 16.47
C VAL A 186 0.13 -6.43 16.30
N LEU A 187 1.36 -5.91 16.23
CA LEU A 187 2.56 -6.74 16.05
C LEU A 187 2.85 -7.63 17.27
N ARG A 188 2.39 -7.25 18.47
CA ARG A 188 2.49 -8.06 19.68
C ARG A 188 1.43 -9.17 19.72
N GLY A 189 0.18 -8.84 19.37
CA GLY A 189 -0.94 -9.78 19.38
C GLY A 189 -1.08 -10.61 18.10
N ALA A 190 -0.30 -10.32 17.06
CA ALA A 190 -0.28 -11.14 15.86
C ALA A 190 0.36 -12.49 16.17
N GLU A 191 -0.48 -13.49 16.45
CA GLU A 191 -0.13 -14.89 16.27
C GLU A 191 -0.06 -15.18 14.77
N ILE A 192 0.98 -15.90 14.36
CA ILE A 192 1.11 -16.39 12.99
C ILE A 192 -0.05 -17.34 12.77
N VAL A 193 -0.94 -17.07 11.83
CA VAL A 193 -1.67 -18.15 11.17
C VAL A 193 -0.59 -18.88 10.38
N PRO A 194 -0.16 -20.09 10.78
CA PRO A 194 0.86 -20.80 10.03
C PRO A 194 0.30 -20.94 8.63
N ARG A 195 1.02 -20.35 7.67
CA ARG A 195 0.76 -20.49 6.25
C ARG A 195 0.63 -22.00 6.05
N ARG A 196 -0.60 -22.47 5.78
CA ARG A 196 -0.81 -23.85 5.35
C ARG A 196 0.04 -23.95 4.11
N ASP A 197 1.19 -24.58 4.26
CA ASP A 197 2.02 -24.92 3.14
C ASP A 197 1.11 -25.64 2.15
N ALA A 198 0.85 -24.99 1.03
CA ALA A 198 0.19 -25.59 -0.13
C ALA A 198 1.13 -26.60 -0.81
N SER A 199 1.89 -27.34 -0.01
CA SER A 199 2.60 -28.57 -0.33
C SER A 199 1.98 -29.78 0.40
N LEU A 200 0.80 -29.62 1.01
CA LEU A 200 -0.10 -30.74 1.31
C LEU A 200 -0.52 -31.40 -0.01
N GLU A 201 0.25 -32.43 -0.36
CA GLU A 201 -0.21 -33.67 -0.95
C GLU A 201 -1.31 -33.51 -2.01
N MET A 202 -0.90 -33.59 -3.28
CA MET A 202 -1.71 -34.31 -4.27
C MET A 202 -1.79 -35.79 -3.85
N THR A 203 -2.40 -36.09 -2.70
CA THR A 203 -3.05 -37.38 -2.52
C THR A 203 -4.24 -37.35 -3.45
N MET A 204 -4.04 -37.92 -4.63
CA MET A 204 -5.11 -38.25 -5.55
C MET A 204 -6.28 -38.82 -4.73
N PRO A 205 -7.50 -38.31 -4.90
CA PRO A 205 -8.66 -39.00 -4.33
C PRO A 205 -8.63 -40.44 -4.87
N PRO A 206 -8.83 -41.46 -4.01
CA PRO A 206 -8.87 -42.84 -4.48
C PRO A 206 -9.90 -42.94 -5.61
N LYS A 207 -9.42 -43.37 -6.77
CA LYS A 207 -10.21 -43.58 -7.97
C LYS A 207 -11.46 -44.38 -7.58
N PRO A 208 -12.68 -43.87 -7.81
CA PRO A 208 -13.88 -44.59 -7.40
C PRO A 208 -13.89 -45.96 -8.07
N ALA A 209 -13.99 -47.01 -7.25
CA ALA A 209 -14.05 -48.39 -7.69
C ALA A 209 -15.17 -48.52 -8.73
N ARG A 210 -14.79 -48.85 -9.96
CA ARG A 210 -15.68 -49.05 -11.08
C ARG A 210 -16.61 -50.22 -10.72
N LYS A 211 -17.88 -49.93 -10.42
CA LYS A 211 -18.90 -50.96 -10.17
C LYS A 211 -18.88 -51.97 -11.33
N PRO A 212 -18.79 -53.29 -11.07
CA PRO A 212 -18.86 -54.28 -12.13
C PRO A 212 -20.21 -54.16 -12.84
N ARG A 213 -20.14 -53.92 -14.15
CA ARG A 213 -21.29 -53.83 -15.04
C ARG A 213 -21.93 -55.22 -15.08
N LYS A 214 -23.12 -55.35 -14.50
CA LYS A 214 -23.96 -56.55 -14.56
C LYS A 214 -24.15 -56.90 -16.04
N ALA A 215 -23.68 -58.07 -16.45
CA ALA A 215 -23.81 -58.55 -17.83
C ALA A 215 -25.31 -58.69 -18.18
N PRO A 216 -25.74 -58.31 -19.39
CA PRO A 216 -27.10 -58.58 -19.83
C PRO A 216 -27.29 -60.09 -19.98
N ALA A 217 -28.39 -60.59 -19.40
CA ALA A 217 -28.83 -61.97 -19.56
C ALA A 217 -29.12 -62.22 -21.05
N VAL A 218 -28.37 -63.13 -21.65
CA VAL A 218 -28.64 -63.70 -22.96
C VAL A 218 -29.88 -64.57 -22.79
N GLY A 219 -30.97 -64.17 -23.46
CA GLY A 219 -32.19 -64.96 -23.55
C GLY A 219 -31.92 -66.28 -24.26
N THR A 220 -32.35 -67.36 -23.63
CA THR A 220 -32.44 -68.70 -24.21
C THR A 220 -33.47 -68.70 -25.35
N PRO A 221 -33.17 -69.33 -26.49
CA PRO A 221 -34.16 -69.51 -27.57
C PRO A 221 -35.16 -70.62 -27.20
N GLU A 222 -36.44 -70.35 -27.44
CA GLU A 222 -37.50 -71.35 -27.52
C GLU A 222 -37.20 -72.34 -28.66
N LEU A 223 -37.20 -73.63 -28.34
CA LEU A 223 -37.33 -74.71 -29.31
C LEU A 223 -38.67 -75.39 -29.04
N VAL A 224 -39.51 -75.37 -30.07
CA VAL A 224 -40.67 -76.26 -30.28
C VAL A 224 -40.18 -77.51 -31.00
#